data_AF-A0A2M7ZHP8-F1
#
_entry.id   AF-A0A2M7ZHP8-F1
#
_cell.length_a   1.000
_cell.length_b   1.000
_cell.length_c   1.000
_cell.angle_alpha   90.00
_cell.angle_beta   90.00
_cell.angle_gamma   90.00
#
_symmetry.space_group_name_H-M   'P 1'
#
loop_
_entity.id
_entity.type
_entity.pdbx_description
1 polymer ?
#
loop_
_entity_poly.entity_id
_entity_poly.type
_entity_poly.pdbx_seq_one_letter_code
_entity_poly.pdbx_strand_id
1 'polypeptide(L)'
;ELSEKVLGHIQISSKGLSLYQFIKQILSYFIDGTYISIESFNDRKKDSGYAALLENQEEAMSSLHQMKRFFRKLMDNNIGNIIYRKFLHKLFIWRLKIEKPEIIILGVDTIFYYDA
;
A
#
# COMPACT_ATOMS: atom_id res chain seq x y z
N GLU A 1 -9.92 -16.95 0.57
CA GLU A 1 -9.12 -17.95 1.31
C GLU A 1 -7.61 -17.87 1.10
N LEU A 2 -7.10 -17.67 -0.14
CA LEU A 2 -5.65 -17.61 -0.40
C LEU A 2 -4.95 -16.42 0.27
N SER A 3 -5.68 -15.33 0.51
CA SER A 3 -5.11 -14.06 0.97
C SER A 3 -4.88 -14.02 2.49
N GLU A 4 -5.76 -14.57 3.32
CA GLU A 4 -5.54 -14.62 4.77
C GLU A 4 -4.48 -15.64 5.18
N LYS A 5 -4.39 -16.80 4.51
CA LYS A 5 -3.33 -17.79 4.79
C LYS A 5 -1.93 -17.29 4.45
N VAL A 6 -1.78 -16.48 3.40
CA VAL A 6 -0.47 -15.99 2.93
C VAL A 6 -0.09 -14.65 3.58
N LEU A 7 -1.06 -13.78 3.88
CA LEU A 7 -0.81 -12.42 4.40
C LEU A 7 -1.23 -12.21 5.85
N GLY A 8 -1.98 -13.14 6.45
CA GLY A 8 -2.62 -12.99 7.76
C GLY A 8 -1.68 -12.98 8.97
N HIS A 9 -0.41 -13.37 8.80
CA HIS A 9 0.55 -13.43 9.90
C HIS A 9 1.21 -12.08 10.25
N ILE A 10 0.98 -11.03 9.45
CA ILE A 10 1.43 -9.68 9.76
C ILE A 10 0.24 -8.91 10.35
N GLN A 11 -0.04 -9.16 11.63
CA GLN A 11 -0.93 -8.32 12.41
C GLN A 11 -0.12 -7.22 13.09
N ILE A 12 -0.44 -5.97 12.80
CA ILE A 12 0.24 -4.81 13.38
C ILE A 12 -0.08 -4.63 14.88
N SER A 13 -1.22 -5.18 15.32
CA SER A 13 -1.63 -5.36 16.72
C SER A 13 -2.82 -6.33 16.80
N SER A 14 -3.01 -7.00 17.94
CA SER A 14 -4.13 -7.94 18.19
C SER A 14 -5.53 -7.33 18.03
N LYS A 15 -5.65 -6.00 18.12
CA LYS A 15 -6.91 -5.23 17.90
C LYS A 15 -6.85 -4.32 16.66
N GLY A 16 -5.86 -4.50 15.78
CA GLY A 16 -5.59 -3.62 14.64
C GLY A 16 -6.06 -4.18 13.30
N LEU A 17 -6.05 -3.32 12.28
CA LEU A 17 -6.27 -3.73 10.89
C LEU A 17 -5.24 -4.79 10.48
N SER A 18 -5.70 -5.92 9.94
CA SER A 18 -4.80 -6.94 9.40
C SER A 18 -4.13 -6.45 8.11
N LEU A 19 -2.96 -7.00 7.77
CA LEU A 19 -2.30 -6.69 6.50
C LEU A 19 -3.20 -6.99 5.30
N TYR A 20 -3.97 -8.08 5.35
CA TYR A 20 -4.91 -8.41 4.30
C TYR A 20 -5.98 -7.32 4.13
N GLN A 21 -6.62 -6.89 5.22
CA GLN A 21 -7.65 -5.86 5.17
C GLN A 21 -7.10 -4.50 4.74
N PHE A 22 -5.89 -4.17 5.17
CA PHE A 22 -5.16 -3.00 4.69
C PHE A 22 -4.96 -3.04 3.17
N ILE A 23 -4.38 -4.12 2.64
CA ILE A 23 -4.11 -4.26 1.20
C ILE A 23 -5.41 -4.23 0.41
N LYS A 24 -6.43 -4.99 0.83
CA LYS A 24 -7.73 -5.06 0.17
C LYS A 24 -8.35 -3.68 0.03
N GLN A 25 -8.44 -2.94 1.12
CA GLN A 25 -9.07 -1.63 1.15
C GLN A 25 -8.25 -0.55 0.44
N ILE A 26 -6.90 -0.60 0.50
CA ILE A 26 -6.03 0.33 -0.23
C ILE A 26 -6.08 0.08 -1.75
N LEU A 27 -6.03 -1.17 -2.19
CA LEU A 27 -6.14 -1.49 -3.61
C LEU A 27 -7.50 -1.07 -4.15
N SER A 28 -8.57 -1.35 -3.40
CA SER A 28 -9.92 -0.93 -3.77
C SER A 28 -10.04 0.58 -3.86
N TYR A 29 -9.45 1.32 -2.91
CA TYR A 29 -9.39 2.79 -2.95
C TYR A 29 -8.70 3.33 -4.20
N PHE A 30 -7.56 2.74 -4.60
CA PHE A 30 -6.85 3.15 -5.80
C PHE A 30 -7.57 2.77 -7.11
N ILE A 31 -8.24 1.62 -7.13
CA ILE A 31 -9.00 1.15 -8.29
C ILE A 31 -10.27 1.96 -8.49
N ASP A 32 -11.00 2.23 -7.40
CA ASP A 32 -12.23 3.02 -7.40
C ASP A 32 -11.96 4.46 -7.86
N GLY A 33 -10.87 5.08 -7.38
CA GLY A 33 -10.40 6.38 -7.89
C GLY A 33 -11.34 7.57 -7.63
N THR A 34 -12.53 7.34 -7.08
CA THR A 34 -13.56 8.36 -6.78
C THR A 34 -13.05 9.46 -5.85
N TYR A 35 -12.14 9.11 -4.93
CA TYR A 35 -11.56 10.05 -3.98
C TYR A 35 -10.03 10.00 -4.04
N ILE A 36 -9.42 11.18 -3.95
CA ILE A 36 -7.96 11.36 -3.93
C ILE A 36 -7.45 11.57 -2.49
N SER A 37 -8.35 11.92 -1.56
CA SER A 37 -8.03 12.15 -0.15
C SER A 37 -8.18 10.91 0.71
N ILE A 38 -7.16 10.64 1.52
CA ILE A 38 -7.17 9.59 2.55
C ILE A 38 -8.27 9.82 3.61
N GLU A 39 -8.75 11.05 3.78
CA GLU A 39 -9.85 11.37 4.70
C GLU A 39 -11.14 10.63 4.35
N SER A 40 -11.35 10.30 3.06
CA SER A 40 -12.51 9.55 2.57
C SER A 40 -12.66 8.16 3.19
N PHE A 41 -11.60 7.59 3.80
CA PHE A 41 -11.72 6.34 4.55
C PHE A 41 -12.67 6.46 5.75
N ASN A 42 -12.84 7.65 6.33
CA ASN A 42 -13.83 7.84 7.39
C ASN A 42 -15.27 7.78 6.88
N ASP A 43 -15.51 8.26 5.66
CA ASP A 43 -16.84 8.23 5.02
C ASP A 43 -17.15 6.82 4.54
N ARG A 44 -16.20 6.16 3.88
CA ARG A 44 -16.30 4.75 3.43
C ARG A 44 -16.53 3.78 4.59
N LYS A 45 -16.00 4.08 5.78
CA LYS A 45 -16.24 3.28 6.99
C LYS A 45 -17.71 3.33 7.45
N LYS A 46 -18.43 4.41 7.15
CA LYS A 46 -19.86 4.57 7.47
C LYS A 46 -20.78 4.11 6.34
N ASP A 47 -20.20 3.71 5.20
CA ASP A 47 -20.93 3.27 4.03
C ASP A 47 -21.06 1.74 4.04
N SER A 48 -22.23 1.26 4.44
CA SER A 48 -22.55 -0.17 4.45
C SER A 48 -22.60 -0.78 3.05
N GLY A 49 -22.95 0.00 2.03
CA GLY A 49 -22.93 -0.43 0.64
C GLY A 49 -21.50 -0.67 0.14
N TYR A 50 -20.59 0.24 0.47
CA TYR A 50 -19.17 0.07 0.17
C TYR A 50 -18.54 -1.09 0.93
N ALA A 51 -18.92 -1.31 2.20
CA ALA A 51 -18.50 -2.47 2.98
C ALA A 51 -18.96 -3.79 2.32
N ALA A 52 -20.23 -3.85 1.89
CA ALA A 52 -20.80 -5.00 1.20
C ALA A 52 -20.14 -5.26 -0.16
N LEU A 53 -19.86 -4.20 -0.94
CA LEU A 53 -19.15 -4.29 -2.23
C LEU A 53 -17.74 -4.89 -2.07
N LEU A 54 -17.10 -4.59 -0.94
CA LEU A 54 -15.82 -5.19 -0.59
C LEU A 54 -15.97 -6.57 0.06
N GLU A 55 -17.15 -7.15 0.21
CA GLU A 55 -17.35 -8.40 0.97
C GLU A 55 -16.69 -8.33 2.36
N ASN A 56 -16.89 -7.20 3.05
CA ASN A 56 -16.33 -6.94 4.37
C ASN A 56 -17.45 -6.74 5.39
N GLN A 57 -17.18 -7.18 6.63
CA GLN A 57 -17.97 -6.76 7.78
C GLN A 57 -17.72 -5.28 8.08
N GLU A 58 -18.73 -4.55 8.55
CA GLU A 58 -18.60 -3.11 8.83
C GLU A 58 -17.51 -2.81 9.86
N GLU A 59 -17.31 -3.69 10.84
CA GLU A 59 -16.27 -3.56 11.86
C GLU A 59 -14.85 -3.73 11.29
N ALA A 60 -14.73 -4.45 10.16
CA ALA A 60 -13.47 -4.63 9.45
C ALA A 60 -13.08 -3.42 8.58
N MET A 61 -14.00 -2.46 8.40
CA MET A 61 -13.73 -1.24 7.65
C MET A 61 -12.77 -0.33 8.41
N SER A 62 -11.71 0.05 7.71
CA SER A 62 -10.65 0.87 8.28
C SER A 62 -11.04 2.34 8.33
N SER A 63 -10.67 3.01 9.42
CA SER A 63 -10.67 4.47 9.46
C SER A 63 -9.37 5.02 8.88
N LEU A 64 -9.39 6.30 8.54
CA LEU A 64 -8.20 7.10 8.23
C LEU A 64 -7.06 6.87 9.22
N HIS A 65 -7.37 6.88 10.52
CA HIS A 65 -6.38 6.77 11.58
C HIS A 65 -5.71 5.39 11.55
N GLN A 66 -6.48 4.33 11.28
CA GLN A 66 -5.96 2.98 11.13
C GLN A 66 -5.07 2.87 9.88
N MET A 67 -5.48 3.48 8.75
CA MET A 67 -4.69 3.55 7.52
C MET A 67 -3.38 4.30 7.71
N LYS A 68 -3.41 5.52 8.25
CA LYS A 68 -2.23 6.34 8.57
C LYS A 68 -1.27 5.59 9.49
N ARG A 69 -1.79 4.92 10.53
CA ARG A 69 -0.97 4.13 11.47
C ARG A 69 -0.31 2.94 10.76
N PHE A 70 -1.03 2.27 9.86
CA PHE A 70 -0.49 1.14 9.10
C PHE A 70 0.64 1.58 8.17
N PHE A 71 0.42 2.64 7.38
CA PHE A 71 1.46 3.24 6.53
C PHE A 71 2.69 3.64 7.33
N ARG A 72 2.51 4.33 8.46
CA ARG A 72 3.63 4.73 9.32
C ARG A 72 4.46 3.52 9.78
N LYS A 73 3.81 2.45 10.27
CA LYS A 73 4.52 1.23 10.67
C LYS A 73 5.25 0.53 9.52
N LEU A 74 4.70 0.57 8.30
CA LEU A 74 5.38 0.03 7.12
C LEU A 74 6.66 0.83 6.81
N MET A 75 6.60 2.15 6.97
CA MET A 75 7.75 3.04 6.74
C MET A 75 8.80 2.97 7.86
N ASP A 76 8.37 3.04 9.12
CA ASP A 76 9.24 3.11 10.30
C ASP A 76 10.18 1.91 10.45
N ASN A 77 9.76 0.73 10.00
CA ASN A 77 10.55 -0.50 10.15
C ASN A 77 11.55 -0.73 9.00
N ASN A 78 11.74 0.22 8.06
CA ASN A 78 12.48 0.04 6.80
C ASN A 78 12.00 -1.12 5.89
N ILE A 79 11.03 -1.91 6.35
CA ILE A 79 10.36 -2.99 5.61
C ILE A 79 9.72 -2.41 4.35
N GLY A 80 9.02 -1.28 4.48
CA GLY A 80 8.42 -0.56 3.37
C GLY A 80 9.45 -0.21 2.30
N ASN A 81 10.59 0.37 2.70
CA ASN A 81 11.66 0.76 1.78
C ASN A 81 12.27 -0.44 1.04
N ILE A 82 12.56 -1.53 1.76
CA ILE A 82 13.17 -2.74 1.16
C ILE A 82 12.18 -3.43 0.22
N ILE A 83 10.92 -3.60 0.64
CA ILE A 83 9.88 -4.24 -0.18
C ILE A 83 9.56 -3.37 -1.38
N TYR A 84 9.41 -2.06 -1.19
CA TYR A 84 9.14 -1.09 -2.26
C TYR A 84 10.25 -1.10 -3.30
N ARG A 85 11.52 -1.06 -2.87
CA ARG A 85 12.67 -1.14 -3.79
C ARG A 85 12.68 -2.46 -4.56
N LYS A 86 12.45 -3.61 -3.89
CA LYS A 86 12.36 -4.92 -4.56
C LYS A 86 11.21 -4.97 -5.57
N PHE A 87 10.06 -4.39 -5.22
CA PHE A 87 8.88 -4.35 -6.08
C PHE A 87 9.12 -3.47 -7.30
N LEU A 88 9.64 -2.24 -7.11
CA LEU A 88 10.03 -1.34 -8.20
C LEU A 88 11.08 -1.98 -9.11
N HIS A 89 12.10 -2.63 -8.55
CA HIS A 89 13.11 -3.35 -9.36
C HIS A 89 12.46 -4.45 -10.20
N LYS A 90 11.55 -5.26 -9.62
CA LYS A 90 10.84 -6.30 -10.37
C LYS A 90 9.97 -5.71 -11.49
N LEU A 91 9.22 -4.65 -11.21
CA LEU A 91 8.40 -3.96 -12.21
C LEU A 91 9.26 -3.33 -13.32
N PHE A 92 10.38 -2.71 -12.95
CA PHE A 92 11.32 -2.12 -13.89
C PHE A 92 11.89 -3.18 -14.84
N ILE A 93 12.41 -4.29 -14.30
CA ILE A 93 12.91 -5.41 -15.11
C ILE A 93 11.81 -6.03 -15.98
N TRP A 94 10.60 -6.19 -15.43
CA TRP A 94 9.46 -6.67 -16.20
C TRP A 94 9.14 -5.75 -17.38
N ARG A 95 9.12 -4.43 -17.17
CA ARG A 95 8.86 -3.44 -18.21
C ARG A 95 9.97 -3.45 -19.27
N LEU A 96 11.24 -3.53 -18.88
CA LEU A 96 12.37 -3.63 -19.81
C LEU A 96 12.28 -4.85 -20.74
N LYS A 97 11.80 -5.99 -20.24
CA LYS A 97 11.61 -7.20 -21.06
C LYS A 97 10.51 -7.05 -22.11
N ILE A 98 9.51 -6.23 -21.85
CA ILE A 98 8.40 -5.94 -22.77
C ILE A 98 8.83 -4.91 -23.80
N GLU A 99 9.30 -3.75 -23.33
CA GLU A 99 9.61 -2.60 -24.18
C GLU A 99 10.87 -2.79 -25.01
N LYS A 100 11.83 -3.61 -24.54
CA LYS A 100 13.12 -3.88 -25.20
C LYS A 100 13.76 -2.62 -25.80
N PRO A 101 13.95 -1.55 -25.01
CA PRO A 101 14.48 -0.30 -25.53
C PRO A 101 15.94 -0.50 -25.98
N GLU A 102 16.34 0.17 -27.06
CA GLU A 102 17.74 0.16 -27.52
C GLU A 102 18.67 0.89 -26.54
N ILE A 103 18.15 1.89 -25.83
CA ILE A 103 18.91 2.72 -24.89
C ILE A 103 18.15 2.81 -23.57
N ILE A 104 18.84 2.54 -22.46
CA ILE A 104 18.34 2.73 -21.11
C ILE A 104 19.08 3.93 -20.50
N ILE A 105 18.36 5.02 -20.23
CA ILE A 105 18.91 6.21 -19.56
C ILE A 105 18.67 6.07 -18.06
N LEU A 106 19.74 6.05 -17.27
CA LEU A 106 19.70 6.02 -15.81
C LEU A 106 20.17 7.38 -15.28
N GLY A 107 19.28 8.13 -14.64
CA GLY A 107 19.65 9.33 -13.90
C GLY A 107 20.22 8.95 -12.54
N VAL A 108 21.45 9.37 -12.24
CA VAL A 108 22.05 9.24 -10.90
C VAL A 108 22.23 10.65 -10.34
N ASP A 109 21.36 11.04 -9.42
CA ASP A 109 21.51 12.30 -8.69
C ASP A 109 22.34 12.07 -7.43
N THR A 110 23.48 12.77 -7.34
CA THR A 110 24.32 12.79 -6.14
C THR A 110 24.40 14.23 -5.62
N ILE A 111 24.00 14.45 -4.36
CA ILE A 111 24.19 15.73 -3.68
C ILE A 111 25.48 15.63 -2.87
N PHE A 112 26.43 16.55 -3.12
CA PHE A 112 27.64 16.71 -2.31
C PHE A 112 27.38 17.77 -1.23
N TYR A 113 27.65 17.43 0.03
CA TYR A 113 27.72 18.40 1.12
C TYR A 113 29.19 18.76 1.36
N TYR A 114 29.50 20.05 1.36
CA TYR A 114 30.77 20.57 1.86
C TYR A 114 30.52 21.16 3.24
N ASP A 115 31.29 20.74 4.23
CA ASP A 115 31.34 21.40 5.54
C ASP A 115 32.08 22.74 5.37
N ALA A 116 31.41 23.83 5.75
CA ALA A 116 31.93 25.20 5.73
C ALA A 116 32.22 25.68 7.16
#